data_AF-A0A7K2MYM2-F1
#
_entry.id   AF-A0A7K2MYM2-F1
#
_cell.length_a   1.000
_cell.length_b   1.000
_cell.length_c   1.000
_cell.angle_alpha   90.00
_cell.angle_beta   90.00
_cell.angle_gamma   90.00
#
_symmetry.space_group_name_H-M   'P 1'
#
loop_
_entity.id
_entity.type
_entity.pdbx_description
1 polymer ?
#
loop_
_entity_poly.entity_id
_entity_poly.type
_entity_poly.pdbx_seq_one_letter_code
_entity_poly.pdbx_strand_id
1 'polypeptide(L)'
;MRIKRTNPRSGITRRTRLIAVSTGLVAAAAIAIPSANAAPTPATFSAAELNSASGAVLKADVPGTAWAVDSKSGRVLLTVDSTVSQAEIAKIKEQAGDKAGALTIKRTPGTFNKLIQGGDAIYASSWRCSLGFNVRTSSGAEYFVT
;
A
#
# COMPACT_ATOMS: atom_id res chain seq x y z
N MET A 1 70.71 -28.24 -51.01
CA MET A 1 70.31 -27.03 -50.27
C MET A 1 68.79 -26.87 -50.46
N ARG A 2 67.96 -27.07 -49.43
CA ARG A 2 66.49 -27.15 -49.54
C ARG A 2 65.84 -26.16 -48.60
N ILE A 3 65.22 -25.11 -49.14
CA ILE A 3 64.46 -24.12 -48.38
C ILE A 3 63.01 -24.61 -48.28
N LYS A 4 62.55 -24.93 -47.06
CA LYS A 4 61.13 -25.18 -46.76
C LYS A 4 60.45 -23.84 -46.43
N ARG A 5 59.43 -23.47 -47.21
CA ARG A 5 58.42 -22.47 -46.79
C ARG A 5 57.29 -23.18 -46.04
N THR A 6 57.07 -22.79 -44.80
CA THR A 6 55.87 -23.12 -44.01
C THR A 6 54.88 -21.97 -44.14
N ASN A 7 53.68 -22.23 -44.67
CA ASN A 7 52.58 -21.27 -44.72
C ASN A 7 51.56 -21.64 -43.62
N PRO A 8 51.18 -20.74 -42.70
CA PRO A 8 50.27 -21.07 -41.62
C PRO A 8 48.82 -21.02 -42.12
N ARG A 9 48.06 -22.10 -41.88
CA ARG A 9 46.59 -22.09 -41.98
C ARG A 9 46.02 -22.12 -40.58
N SER A 10 45.59 -20.98 -40.07
CA SER A 10 44.72 -20.93 -38.88
C SER A 10 43.82 -19.71 -38.98
N GLY A 11 42.58 -19.90 -39.46
CA GLY A 11 41.63 -18.81 -39.57
C GLY A 11 40.15 -19.18 -39.47
N ILE A 12 39.78 -20.46 -39.36
CA ILE A 12 38.36 -20.85 -39.59
C ILE A 12 37.69 -21.50 -38.38
N THR A 13 38.43 -22.04 -37.40
CA THR A 13 37.81 -22.87 -36.34
C THR A 13 37.18 -22.09 -35.18
N ARG A 14 37.31 -20.76 -35.10
CA ARG A 14 36.89 -19.99 -33.91
C ARG A 14 35.50 -19.36 -33.99
N ARG A 15 34.88 -19.26 -35.16
CA ARG A 15 33.60 -18.53 -35.33
C ARG A 15 32.34 -19.39 -35.17
N THR A 16 32.43 -20.70 -35.33
CA THR A 16 31.25 -21.59 -35.30
C THR A 16 30.79 -21.96 -33.88
N ARG A 17 31.65 -21.80 -32.86
CA ARG A 17 31.29 -22.11 -31.46
C ARG A 17 30.46 -21.02 -30.76
N LEU A 18 30.40 -19.82 -31.31
CA LEU A 18 29.71 -18.68 -30.69
C LEU A 18 28.21 -18.63 -31.00
N ILE A 19 27.76 -19.24 -32.11
CA ILE A 19 26.35 -19.17 -32.53
C ILE A 19 25.46 -20.18 -31.78
N ALA A 20 26.02 -21.32 -31.35
CA ALA A 20 25.26 -22.36 -30.66
C ALA A 20 24.97 -22.04 -29.17
N VAL A 21 25.77 -21.18 -28.54
CA VAL A 21 25.60 -20.83 -27.11
C VAL A 21 24.52 -19.77 -26.92
N SER A 22 24.32 -18.87 -27.90
CA SER A 22 23.34 -17.79 -27.79
C SER A 22 21.88 -18.27 -27.86
N THR A 23 21.56 -19.31 -28.63
CA THR A 23 20.17 -19.80 -28.74
C THR A 23 19.71 -20.60 -27.53
N GLY A 24 20.60 -21.33 -26.85
CA GLY A 24 20.25 -22.06 -25.62
C GLY A 24 19.93 -21.16 -24.43
N LEU A 25 20.64 -20.03 -24.29
CA LEU A 25 20.45 -19.09 -23.18
C LEU A 25 19.12 -18.31 -23.27
N VAL A 26 18.64 -18.04 -24.49
CA VAL A 26 17.35 -17.35 -24.71
C VAL A 26 16.16 -18.26 -24.40
N ALA A 27 16.26 -19.56 -24.70
CA ALA A 27 15.20 -20.52 -24.39
C ALA A 27 15.02 -20.74 -22.87
N ALA A 28 16.09 -20.70 -22.08
CA ALA A 28 16.02 -20.83 -20.62
C ALA A 28 15.46 -19.57 -19.92
N ALA A 29 15.70 -18.38 -20.47
CA ALA A 29 15.20 -17.13 -19.91
C ALA A 29 13.66 -16.99 -20.05
N ALA A 30 13.06 -17.57 -21.09
CA ALA A 30 11.62 -17.51 -21.32
C ALA A 30 10.79 -18.32 -20.29
N ILE A 31 11.38 -19.36 -19.69
CA ILE A 31 10.73 -20.22 -18.69
C ILE A 31 10.89 -19.63 -17.27
N ALA A 32 11.90 -18.78 -17.07
CA ALA A 32 12.16 -18.11 -15.79
C ALA A 32 11.45 -16.74 -15.65
N ILE A 33 10.73 -16.28 -16.69
CA ILE A 33 9.87 -15.10 -16.54
C ILE A 33 8.75 -15.52 -15.58
N PRO A 34 8.58 -14.84 -14.44
CA PRO A 34 7.38 -15.03 -13.63
C PRO A 34 6.21 -14.78 -14.56
N SER A 35 5.42 -15.81 -14.86
CA SER A 35 4.14 -15.64 -15.51
C SER A 35 3.41 -14.57 -14.69
N ALA A 36 3.14 -13.42 -15.30
CA ALA A 36 2.30 -12.39 -14.72
C ALA A 36 0.89 -12.96 -14.62
N ASN A 37 0.68 -13.84 -13.64
CA ASN A 37 -0.63 -14.25 -13.22
C ASN A 37 -1.27 -12.97 -12.70
N ALA A 38 -2.18 -12.39 -13.49
CA ALA A 38 -3.07 -11.36 -13.01
C ALA A 38 -3.66 -11.92 -11.72
N ALA A 39 -3.31 -11.29 -10.58
CA ALA A 39 -3.87 -11.68 -9.30
C ALA A 39 -5.39 -11.72 -9.50
N PRO A 40 -6.09 -12.78 -9.04
CA PRO A 40 -7.52 -12.92 -9.21
C PRO A 40 -8.15 -11.58 -8.83
N THR A 41 -8.93 -11.02 -9.75
CA THR A 41 -9.61 -9.74 -9.56
C THR A 41 -10.29 -9.82 -8.19
N PRO A 42 -9.90 -8.97 -7.22
CA PRO A 42 -10.46 -9.05 -5.89
C PRO A 42 -11.97 -9.02 -6.00
N ALA A 43 -12.64 -9.95 -5.33
CA ALA A 43 -14.10 -9.99 -5.32
C ALA A 43 -14.63 -8.57 -5.10
N THR A 44 -15.37 -8.05 -6.07
CA THR A 44 -15.85 -6.68 -6.05
C THR A 44 -16.99 -6.61 -5.05
N PHE A 45 -16.77 -5.96 -3.91
CA PHE A 45 -17.86 -5.66 -2.98
C PHE A 45 -18.74 -4.56 -3.57
N SER A 46 -20.05 -4.73 -3.50
CA SER A 46 -21.00 -3.68 -3.85
C SER A 46 -20.93 -2.49 -2.88
N ALA A 47 -21.42 -1.32 -3.30
CA ALA A 47 -21.48 -0.15 -2.43
C ALA A 47 -22.26 -0.40 -1.13
N ALA A 48 -23.33 -1.22 -1.20
CA ALA A 48 -24.12 -1.61 -0.03
C ALA A 48 -23.30 -2.48 0.94
N GLU A 49 -22.51 -3.42 0.43
CA GLU A 49 -21.63 -4.25 1.25
C GLU A 49 -20.50 -3.44 1.87
N LEU A 50 -19.92 -2.48 1.15
CA LEU A 50 -18.90 -1.57 1.69
C LEU A 50 -19.48 -0.67 2.79
N ASN A 51 -20.70 -0.16 2.60
CA ASN A 51 -21.40 0.61 3.63
C ASN A 51 -21.74 -0.23 4.85
N SER A 52 -22.16 -1.50 4.65
CA SER A 52 -22.40 -2.44 5.74
C SER A 52 -21.12 -2.74 6.52
N ALA A 53 -19.99 -2.99 5.83
CA ALA A 53 -18.69 -3.19 6.47
C ALA A 53 -18.23 -1.93 7.22
N SER A 54 -18.42 -0.74 6.64
CA SER A 54 -18.16 0.54 7.32
C SER A 54 -19.00 0.70 8.59
N GLY A 55 -20.29 0.36 8.52
CA GLY A 55 -21.18 0.36 9.69
C GLY A 55 -20.79 -0.67 10.75
N ALA A 56 -20.23 -1.82 10.34
CA ALA A 56 -19.70 -2.81 11.27
C ALA A 56 -18.47 -2.32 12.02
N VAL A 57 -17.55 -1.58 11.36
CA VAL A 57 -16.43 -0.92 12.04
C VAL A 57 -16.94 0.08 13.09
N LEU A 58 -17.94 0.89 12.72
CA LEU A 58 -18.57 1.83 13.66
C LEU A 58 -19.18 1.10 14.86
N LYS A 59 -19.94 0.03 14.61
CA LYS A 59 -20.62 -0.75 15.65
C LYS A 59 -19.64 -1.49 16.57
N ALA A 60 -18.47 -1.89 16.06
CA ALA A 60 -17.44 -2.53 16.88
C ALA A 60 -16.89 -1.59 17.96
N ASP A 61 -16.97 -0.27 17.74
CA ASP A 61 -16.63 0.79 18.70
C ASP A 61 -15.26 0.54 19.37
N VAL A 62 -14.25 0.34 18.51
CA VAL A 62 -12.86 0.13 18.94
C VAL A 62 -12.12 1.47 18.86
N PRO A 63 -11.65 2.03 19.99
CA PRO A 63 -10.81 3.21 20.01
C PRO A 63 -9.53 3.01 19.19
N GLY A 64 -8.93 4.09 18.66
CA GLY A 64 -7.71 3.98 17.86
C GLY A 64 -7.93 3.47 16.44
N THR A 65 -9.17 3.52 15.93
CA THR A 65 -9.52 3.14 14.56
C THR A 65 -9.99 4.35 13.74
N ALA A 66 -9.64 4.36 12.46
CA ALA A 66 -10.11 5.32 11.47
C ALA A 66 -10.34 4.58 10.14
N TRP A 67 -11.48 4.78 9.49
CA TRP A 67 -11.80 4.06 8.26
C TRP A 67 -12.52 4.91 7.24
N ALA A 68 -12.37 4.52 5.98
CA ALA A 68 -13.09 5.11 4.85
C ALA A 68 -13.36 4.05 3.77
N VAL A 69 -14.45 4.25 3.03
CA VAL A 69 -14.70 3.48 1.81
C VAL A 69 -13.78 4.01 0.71
N ASP A 70 -12.92 3.15 0.18
CA ASP A 70 -12.11 3.42 -0.99
C ASP A 70 -12.79 2.82 -2.23
N SER A 71 -13.46 3.68 -2.98
CA SER A 71 -14.18 3.28 -4.19
C SER A 71 -13.26 2.82 -5.32
N LYS A 72 -11.97 3.20 -5.30
CA LYS A 72 -11.00 2.77 -6.32
C LYS A 72 -10.57 1.33 -6.11
N SER A 73 -10.34 0.93 -4.86
CA SER A 73 -9.98 -0.45 -4.52
C SER A 73 -11.18 -1.35 -4.24
N GLY A 74 -12.38 -0.79 -4.12
CA GLY A 74 -13.61 -1.53 -3.81
C GLY A 74 -13.57 -2.12 -2.40
N ARG A 75 -13.00 -1.40 -1.44
CA ARG A 75 -12.76 -1.87 -0.06
C ARG A 75 -12.96 -0.79 0.97
N VAL A 76 -13.09 -1.19 2.23
CA VAL A 76 -13.00 -0.29 3.39
C VAL A 76 -11.57 -0.29 3.87
N LEU A 77 -10.88 0.84 3.75
CA LEU A 77 -9.54 1.01 4.32
C LEU A 77 -9.69 1.31 5.80
N LEU A 78 -9.32 0.35 6.65
CA LEU A 78 -9.30 0.47 8.11
C LEU A 78 -7.86 0.70 8.56
N THR A 79 -7.58 1.89 9.10
CA THR A 79 -6.31 2.19 9.75
C THR A 79 -6.48 2.07 11.25
N VAL A 80 -5.59 1.32 11.90
CA VAL A 80 -5.57 1.13 13.35
C VAL A 80 -4.23 1.63 13.90
N ASP A 81 -4.27 2.33 15.03
CA ASP A 81 -3.09 2.86 15.67
C ASP A 81 -2.34 1.79 16.50
N SER A 82 -1.31 2.20 17.24
CA SER A 82 -0.48 1.29 18.04
C SER A 82 -1.17 0.70 19.27
N THR A 83 -2.29 1.28 19.71
CA THR A 83 -3.03 0.84 20.89
C THR A 83 -4.00 -0.30 20.59
N VAL A 84 -4.41 -0.47 19.34
CA VAL A 84 -5.37 -1.49 18.94
C VAL A 84 -4.74 -2.89 18.93
N SER A 85 -5.27 -3.78 19.75
CA SER A 85 -4.84 -5.17 19.88
C SER A 85 -5.34 -6.06 18.74
N GLN A 86 -4.76 -7.26 18.61
CA GLN A 86 -5.25 -8.26 17.65
C GLN A 86 -6.66 -8.77 18.00
N ALA A 87 -7.02 -8.80 19.28
CA ALA A 87 -8.35 -9.21 19.73
C ALA A 87 -9.42 -8.19 19.31
N GLU A 88 -9.11 -6.89 19.40
CA GLU A 88 -10.01 -5.83 18.93
C GLU A 88 -10.16 -5.85 17.41
N ILE A 89 -9.07 -6.11 16.67
CA ILE A 89 -9.16 -6.34 15.22
C ILE A 89 -10.06 -7.54 14.91
N ALA A 90 -9.97 -8.61 15.69
CA ALA A 90 -10.84 -9.79 15.53
C ALA A 90 -12.31 -9.43 15.80
N LYS A 91 -12.59 -8.65 16.86
CA LYS A 91 -13.95 -8.12 17.14
C LYS A 91 -14.52 -7.34 15.96
N ILE A 92 -13.72 -6.48 15.32
CA ILE A 92 -14.16 -5.73 14.13
C ILE A 92 -14.51 -6.68 12.98
N LYS A 93 -13.68 -7.70 12.72
CA LYS A 93 -13.94 -8.70 11.68
C LYS A 93 -15.19 -9.52 11.98
N GLU A 94 -15.40 -9.90 13.24
CA GLU A 94 -16.60 -10.61 13.69
C GLU A 94 -17.86 -9.76 13.46
N GLN A 95 -17.84 -8.47 13.82
CA GLN A 95 -18.96 -7.57 13.54
C GLN A 95 -19.23 -7.43 12.04
N ALA A 96 -18.21 -7.51 11.19
CA ALA A 96 -18.35 -7.45 9.74
C ALA A 96 -18.85 -8.77 9.12
N GLY A 97 -18.76 -9.89 9.84
CA GLY A 97 -19.22 -11.21 9.40
C GLY A 97 -18.70 -11.59 8.02
N ASP A 98 -19.60 -12.01 7.12
CA ASP A 98 -19.28 -12.39 5.74
C ASP A 98 -18.65 -11.26 4.91
N LYS A 99 -18.71 -10.01 5.39
CA LYS A 99 -18.13 -8.83 4.74
C LYS A 99 -16.76 -8.46 5.31
N ALA A 100 -16.20 -9.24 6.24
CA ALA A 100 -14.86 -9.00 6.77
C ALA A 100 -13.77 -8.96 5.69
N GLY A 101 -13.96 -9.67 4.57
CA GLY A 101 -13.06 -9.61 3.41
C GLY A 101 -13.01 -8.26 2.69
N ALA A 102 -13.96 -7.35 2.95
CA ALA A 102 -13.98 -5.99 2.44
C ALA A 102 -13.00 -5.06 3.19
N LEU A 103 -12.56 -5.46 4.39
CA LEU A 103 -11.67 -4.64 5.22
C LEU A 103 -10.21 -4.81 4.77
N THR A 104 -9.58 -3.71 4.36
CA THR A 104 -8.11 -3.62 4.23
C THR A 104 -7.57 -3.00 5.50
N ILE A 105 -6.92 -3.79 6.34
CA ILE A 105 -6.41 -3.32 7.63
C ILE A 105 -4.96 -2.86 7.48
N LYS A 106 -4.68 -1.61 7.87
CA LYS A 106 -3.33 -1.05 7.96
C LYS A 106 -3.04 -0.61 9.39
N ARG A 107 -1.81 -0.84 9.85
CA ARG A 107 -1.33 -0.29 11.12
C ARG A 107 -0.58 1.01 10.88
N THR A 108 -0.75 1.97 11.78
CA THR A 108 0.05 3.20 11.83
C THR A 108 0.76 3.30 13.18
N PRO A 109 2.02 3.80 13.24
CA PRO A 109 2.64 4.12 14.51
C PRO A 109 1.91 5.27 15.22
N GLY A 110 2.09 5.38 16.53
CA GLY A 110 1.49 6.42 17.37
C GLY A 110 0.07 6.08 17.82
N THR A 111 -0.61 7.07 18.39
CA THR A 111 -1.98 6.95 18.92
C THR A 111 -2.83 8.07 18.33
N PHE A 112 -4.06 7.75 17.93
CA PHE A 112 -5.02 8.75 17.50
C PHE A 112 -5.46 9.61 18.68
N ASN A 113 -5.27 10.92 18.54
CA ASN A 113 -5.65 11.90 19.53
C ASN A 113 -6.52 12.96 18.87
N LYS A 114 -7.51 13.44 19.62
CA LYS A 114 -8.31 14.60 19.18
C LYS A 114 -7.42 15.83 19.27
N LEU A 115 -7.28 16.50 18.14
CA LEU A 115 -6.64 17.81 18.06
C LEU A 115 -7.73 18.87 17.89
N ILE A 116 -7.41 20.11 18.25
CA ILE A 116 -8.31 21.21 18.00
C ILE A 116 -8.51 21.40 16.49
N GLN A 117 -9.73 21.70 16.07
CA GLN A 117 -10.11 21.88 14.68
C GLN A 117 -11.01 23.10 14.48
N GLY A 118 -11.21 23.49 13.22
CA GLY A 118 -12.11 24.57 12.87
C GLY A 118 -13.51 24.34 13.46
N GLY A 119 -14.06 25.37 14.10
CA GLY A 119 -15.33 25.35 14.81
C GLY A 119 -15.23 25.04 16.30
N ASP A 120 -14.11 24.48 16.78
CA ASP A 120 -13.92 24.19 18.20
C ASP A 120 -13.91 25.47 19.04
N ALA A 121 -14.40 25.36 20.27
CA ALA A 121 -14.44 26.48 21.21
C ALA A 121 -13.01 26.87 21.63
N ILE A 122 -12.68 28.14 21.48
CA ILE A 122 -11.50 28.76 22.09
C ILE A 122 -11.95 29.82 23.09
N TYR A 123 -11.16 29.99 24.15
CA TYR A 123 -11.52 30.85 25.28
C TYR A 123 -10.48 31.95 25.47
N ALA A 124 -10.96 33.19 25.57
CA ALA A 124 -10.22 34.33 26.08
C ALA A 124 -10.78 34.70 27.47
N SER A 125 -10.15 35.64 28.17
CA SER A 125 -10.44 35.99 29.57
C SER A 125 -11.93 36.22 29.90
N SER A 126 -12.76 36.60 28.93
CA SER A 126 -14.20 36.81 29.13
C SER A 126 -15.09 36.40 27.94
N TRP A 127 -14.55 35.72 26.93
CA TRP A 127 -15.28 35.43 25.68
C TRP A 127 -14.96 34.03 25.16
N ARG A 128 -15.97 33.39 24.54
CA ARG A 128 -15.82 32.16 23.78
C ARG A 128 -15.90 32.48 22.29
N CYS A 129 -14.83 32.21 21.56
CA CYS A 129 -14.80 32.26 20.09
C CYS A 129 -14.79 30.84 19.52
N SER A 130 -14.76 30.73 18.20
CA SER A 130 -14.54 29.47 17.49
C SER A 130 -13.21 29.54 16.76
N LEU A 131 -12.42 28.47 16.80
CA LEU A 131 -11.25 28.35 15.94
C LEU A 131 -11.69 28.40 14.47
N GLY A 132 -11.02 29.19 13.64
CA GLY A 132 -11.28 29.25 12.20
C GLY A 132 -10.53 28.15 11.44
N PHE A 133 -9.22 28.32 11.29
CA PHE A 133 -8.36 27.37 10.58
C PHE A 133 -7.05 27.12 11.32
N ASN A 134 -6.61 25.87 11.39
CA ASN A 134 -5.24 25.53 11.76
C ASN A 134 -4.30 25.94 10.61
N VAL A 135 -3.23 26.65 10.92
CA VAL A 135 -2.22 27.15 9.96
C VAL A 135 -0.81 26.82 10.46
N ARG A 136 0.16 26.82 9.55
CA ARG A 136 1.57 26.56 9.90
C ARG A 136 2.48 27.54 9.17
N THR A 137 3.51 28.04 9.86
CA THR A 137 4.52 28.90 9.23
C THR A 137 5.47 28.08 8.35
N SER A 138 6.25 28.76 7.53
CA SER A 138 7.31 28.12 6.73
C SER A 138 8.38 27.43 7.59
N SER A 139 8.61 27.88 8.82
CA SER A 139 9.50 27.24 9.79
C SER A 139 8.88 26.02 10.50
N GLY A 140 7.61 25.70 10.25
CA GLY A 140 6.92 24.56 10.84
C GLY A 140 6.18 24.85 12.15
N ALA A 141 6.17 26.09 12.64
CA ALA A 141 5.42 26.45 13.85
C ALA A 141 3.90 26.47 13.57
N GLU A 142 3.14 25.84 14.46
CA GLU A 142 1.70 25.62 14.34
C GLU A 142 0.92 26.73 15.04
N TYR A 143 -0.11 27.25 14.37
CA TYR A 143 -0.99 28.30 14.86
C TYR A 143 -2.43 28.01 14.44
N PHE A 144 -3.36 28.84 14.91
CA PHE A 144 -4.69 28.92 14.34
C PHE A 144 -5.10 30.38 14.11
N VAL A 145 -5.97 30.59 13.14
CA VAL A 145 -6.68 31.86 12.93
C VAL A 145 -8.11 31.71 13.42
N THR A 146 -8.66 32.76 14.03
CA THR A 146 -10.05 32.85 14.50
C THR A 146 -10.84 33.85 13.68
#